data_AF-A0A7X7MJI3-F1
#
_entry.id   AF-A0A7X7MJI3-F1
#
_cell.length_a   1.000
_cell.length_b   1.000
_cell.length_c   1.000
_cell.angle_alpha   90.00
_cell.angle_beta   90.00
_cell.angle_gamma   90.00
#
_symmetry.space_group_name_H-M   'P 1'
#
loop_
_entity.id
_entity.type
_entity.pdbx_description
1 polymer ?
#
loop_
_entity_poly.entity_id
_entity_poly.type
_entity_poly.pdbx_seq_one_letter_code
_entity_poly.pdbx_strand_id
1 'polypeptide(L)'
;GHAFRHWWDTYSEKHPEYFGMNPYGKRTIQAFLKDRIKLCVSNPAVAEQVIQEWEAKNKPQYLNICPNDGTPGFCFCPECLKLDTRTENENFYDHLTDRYLFFWNRVAGLARAKRADVMVTTYVYSYYRHPARREKVEYPDNILFGIVPALSDDNQKLFSAWKALGAKHVFLRPNDLCYYGGFFRGYERIIFEKFQTAKAFDLFGTDYDGGPGNPVQEFEHFVVARMIAFPELSFAQIEDEYLSYYGQGAAKVKEFFAFQQRDAQRRLDEATAALRREQQEMLDDSLLAVRIIQAADKYYSPAAMAEGEKLLASALAAENREPYRQRLQRLLLLQQHAALMLDFITQGRKQQAGGPSHLEESAERLLVFRLAHAGELQMDWETLYNRTERAFWLLTRRYAEKAQTASQASAATPQLFRDSFDLPALDGWSKRERFLAITNKTASFDKYSIQLEAAADEGIGIFKPAVQVKPGKYRISFDARMDAGVTNVRLRVVGGDKTLVNVVIPPAGDFWQEATKEFSVPDDLSEISLYIIIGAGKTGLHAYVDNIVLTRLEP
;
A
#
# COMPACT_ATOMS: atom_id res chain seq x y z
N GLY A 1 18.79 -0.24 -1.01
CA GLY A 1 17.74 0.64 -1.58
C GLY A 1 17.49 0.31 -3.04
N HIS A 2 16.42 0.83 -3.63
CA HIS A 2 15.99 0.52 -5.02
C HIS A 2 16.99 0.95 -6.09
N ALA A 3 17.37 0.04 -6.99
CA ALA A 3 18.48 0.23 -7.93
C ALA A 3 18.12 1.07 -9.16
N PHE A 4 16.85 1.09 -9.57
CA PHE A 4 16.45 1.49 -10.92
C PHE A 4 15.66 2.81 -10.96
N ARG A 5 15.72 3.64 -9.91
CA ARG A 5 14.96 4.91 -9.82
C ARG A 5 15.29 5.90 -10.95
N HIS A 6 16.50 5.82 -11.50
CA HIS A 6 17.00 6.71 -12.56
C HIS A 6 16.77 6.15 -13.98
N TRP A 7 16.36 4.90 -14.10
CA TRP A 7 16.37 4.20 -15.39
C TRP A 7 15.39 4.81 -16.38
N TRP A 8 14.20 5.22 -15.94
CA TRP A 8 13.23 5.84 -16.84
C TRP A 8 13.84 7.03 -17.59
N ASP A 9 14.36 8.01 -16.85
CA ASP A 9 14.93 9.22 -17.45
C ASP A 9 16.19 8.93 -18.28
N THR A 10 16.89 7.83 -18.00
CA THR A 10 18.12 7.46 -18.72
C THR A 10 17.83 6.70 -20.03
N TYR A 11 16.85 5.80 -20.03
CA TYR A 11 16.70 4.81 -21.11
C TYR A 11 15.33 4.83 -21.81
N SER A 12 14.29 5.49 -21.30
CA SER A 12 12.93 5.34 -21.85
C SER A 12 12.77 5.76 -23.31
N GLU A 13 13.57 6.73 -23.77
CA GLU A 13 13.51 7.22 -25.15
C GLU A 13 14.15 6.26 -26.16
N LYS A 14 15.28 5.65 -25.79
CA LYS A 14 16.08 4.80 -26.70
C LYS A 14 15.82 3.32 -26.53
N HIS A 15 15.47 2.91 -25.31
CA HIS A 15 15.25 1.53 -24.91
C HIS A 15 13.92 1.39 -24.15
N PRO A 16 12.77 1.76 -24.75
CA PRO A 16 11.48 1.56 -24.11
C PRO A 16 11.23 0.09 -23.75
N GLU A 17 11.82 -0.86 -24.49
CA GLU A 17 11.77 -2.31 -24.25
C GLU A 17 12.38 -2.76 -22.91
N TYR A 18 13.16 -1.92 -22.23
CA TYR A 18 13.69 -2.23 -20.89
C TYR A 18 12.62 -2.17 -19.80
N PHE A 19 11.54 -1.43 -20.03
CA PHE A 19 10.54 -1.13 -19.01
C PHE A 19 9.34 -2.05 -19.10
N GLY A 20 8.64 -2.26 -17.99
CA GLY A 20 7.45 -3.09 -17.95
C GLY A 20 6.37 -2.60 -18.92
N MET A 21 5.79 -3.55 -19.65
CA MET A 21 4.59 -3.30 -20.46
C MET A 21 3.37 -3.29 -19.54
N ASN A 22 2.55 -2.26 -19.60
CA ASN A 22 1.30 -2.19 -18.87
C ASN A 22 0.22 -3.07 -19.53
N PRO A 23 -0.95 -3.26 -18.90
CA PRO A 23 -2.01 -4.11 -19.44
C PRO A 23 -2.60 -3.69 -20.79
N TYR A 24 -2.35 -2.45 -21.24
CA TYR A 24 -2.74 -1.96 -22.57
C TYR A 24 -1.64 -2.11 -23.63
N GLY A 25 -0.58 -2.87 -23.34
CA GLY A 25 0.51 -3.11 -24.29
C GLY A 25 1.50 -1.94 -24.42
N LYS A 26 1.41 -0.91 -23.59
CA LYS A 26 2.28 0.28 -23.63
C LYS A 26 3.37 0.21 -22.56
N ARG A 27 4.56 0.74 -22.86
CA ARG A 27 5.69 0.85 -21.92
C ARG A 27 5.82 2.30 -21.46
N THR A 28 4.90 2.73 -20.59
CA THR A 28 4.77 4.12 -20.15
C THR A 28 4.44 4.20 -18.67
N ILE A 29 4.82 5.31 -18.04
CA ILE A 29 4.48 5.62 -16.65
C ILE A 29 4.15 7.11 -16.50
N GLN A 30 3.32 7.43 -15.51
CA GLN A 30 3.00 8.81 -15.18
C GLN A 30 4.25 9.54 -14.68
N ALA A 31 4.38 10.83 -15.01
CA ALA A 31 5.60 11.59 -14.77
C ALA A 31 6.04 11.61 -13.29
N PHE A 32 5.10 11.67 -12.35
CA PHE A 32 5.41 11.67 -10.92
C PHE A 32 5.75 10.29 -10.35
N LEU A 33 5.66 9.22 -11.16
CA LEU A 33 5.98 7.84 -10.80
C LEU A 33 7.19 7.29 -11.57
N LYS A 34 7.90 8.13 -12.33
CA LYS A 34 9.07 7.71 -13.14
C LYS A 34 10.12 6.94 -12.34
N ASP A 35 10.33 7.33 -11.09
CA ASP A 35 11.27 6.70 -10.17
C ASP A 35 10.79 5.34 -9.62
N ARG A 36 9.53 4.97 -9.90
CA ARG A 36 8.91 3.71 -9.50
C ARG A 36 8.74 2.71 -10.64
N ILE A 37 9.17 3.07 -11.86
CA ILE A 37 9.01 2.24 -13.05
C ILE A 37 9.54 0.81 -12.81
N LYS A 38 8.84 -0.20 -13.33
CA LYS A 38 9.34 -1.59 -13.30
C LYS A 38 10.03 -1.94 -14.60
N LEU A 39 10.88 -2.95 -14.54
CA LEU A 39 11.61 -3.45 -15.69
C LEU A 39 10.88 -4.62 -16.34
N CYS A 40 11.18 -4.83 -17.63
CA CYS A 40 10.83 -6.04 -18.35
C CYS A 40 11.87 -7.12 -18.02
N VAL A 41 11.68 -7.81 -16.89
CA VAL A 41 12.67 -8.77 -16.33
C VAL A 41 12.95 -9.99 -17.22
N SER A 42 12.09 -10.28 -18.20
CA SER A 42 12.34 -11.29 -19.25
C SER A 42 13.27 -10.82 -20.37
N ASN A 43 13.48 -9.52 -20.52
CA ASN A 43 14.27 -8.97 -21.62
C ASN A 43 15.77 -9.16 -21.32
N PRO A 44 16.51 -9.94 -22.14
CA PRO A 44 17.93 -10.21 -21.92
C PRO A 44 18.79 -8.94 -21.85
N ALA A 45 18.44 -7.92 -22.65
CA ALA A 45 19.19 -6.67 -22.73
C ALA A 45 19.12 -5.85 -21.43
N VAL A 46 18.09 -6.04 -20.61
CA VAL A 46 18.00 -5.41 -19.28
C VAL A 46 19.12 -5.91 -18.38
N ALA A 47 19.32 -7.23 -18.29
CA ALA A 47 20.40 -7.80 -17.49
C ALA A 47 21.77 -7.39 -18.02
N GLU A 48 21.93 -7.33 -19.35
CA GLU A 48 23.16 -6.86 -19.99
C GLU A 48 23.46 -5.39 -19.64
N GLN A 49 22.45 -4.51 -19.67
CA GLN A 49 22.62 -3.11 -19.29
C GLN A 49 22.98 -2.95 -17.81
N VAL A 50 22.38 -3.74 -16.91
CA VAL A 50 22.77 -3.77 -15.49
C VAL A 50 24.26 -4.09 -15.34
N ILE A 51 24.76 -5.08 -16.08
CA ILE A 51 26.17 -5.48 -16.04
C ILE A 51 27.07 -4.39 -16.61
N GLN A 52 26.67 -3.72 -17.70
CA GLN A 52 27.43 -2.62 -18.28
C GLN A 52 27.58 -1.44 -17.29
N GLU A 53 26.49 -1.05 -16.60
CA GLU A 53 26.56 0.00 -15.58
C GLU A 53 27.47 -0.38 -14.40
N TRP A 54 27.43 -1.66 -14.00
CA TRP A 54 28.29 -2.18 -12.93
C TRP A 54 29.76 -2.26 -13.36
N GLU A 55 30.06 -2.66 -14.59
CA GLU A 55 31.40 -2.64 -15.17
C GLU A 55 31.95 -1.21 -15.27
N ALA A 56 31.13 -0.24 -15.67
CA ALA A 56 31.50 1.18 -15.70
C ALA A 56 31.86 1.74 -14.32
N LYS A 57 31.35 1.13 -13.24
CA LYS A 57 31.71 1.46 -11.84
C LYS A 57 32.90 0.65 -11.31
N ASN A 58 33.68 0.03 -12.21
CA ASN A 58 34.82 -0.82 -11.90
C ASN A 58 34.45 -2.08 -11.08
N LYS A 59 33.27 -2.66 -11.38
CA LYS A 59 32.80 -3.95 -10.83
C LYS A 59 32.92 -4.06 -9.30
N PRO A 60 32.30 -3.17 -8.51
CA PRO A 60 32.31 -3.29 -7.05
C PRO A 60 31.79 -4.66 -6.60
N GLN A 61 32.22 -5.12 -5.41
CA GLN A 61 31.86 -6.45 -4.92
C GLN A 61 30.34 -6.62 -4.79
N TYR A 62 29.63 -5.60 -4.34
CA TYR A 62 28.19 -5.63 -4.18
C TYR A 62 27.50 -4.98 -5.39
N LEU A 63 26.67 -5.76 -6.10
CA LEU A 63 25.86 -5.32 -7.22
C LEU A 63 24.40 -5.22 -6.79
N ASN A 64 23.90 -4.01 -6.59
CA ASN A 64 22.51 -3.77 -6.21
C ASN A 64 21.57 -3.89 -7.42
N ILE A 65 20.59 -4.79 -7.33
CA ILE A 65 19.49 -4.94 -8.30
C ILE A 65 18.10 -4.95 -7.64
N CYS A 66 17.99 -4.41 -6.43
CA CYS A 66 16.71 -4.27 -5.72
C CYS A 66 15.66 -3.59 -6.62
N PRO A 67 14.53 -4.26 -6.96
CA PRO A 67 13.51 -3.68 -7.83
C PRO A 67 12.91 -2.40 -7.24
N ASN A 68 12.45 -1.47 -8.07
CA ASN A 68 11.76 -0.26 -7.61
C ASN A 68 10.46 -0.57 -6.87
N ASP A 69 10.04 0.30 -5.95
CA ASP A 69 8.89 0.08 -5.07
C ASP A 69 7.52 0.47 -5.67
N GLY A 70 6.44 -0.10 -5.13
CA GLY A 70 5.05 0.26 -5.40
C GLY A 70 4.47 -0.23 -6.73
N THR A 71 3.20 0.10 -6.97
CA THR A 71 2.50 -0.03 -8.26
C THR A 71 2.33 1.35 -8.91
N PRO A 72 2.03 1.44 -10.22
CA PRO A 72 1.87 0.37 -11.21
C PRO A 72 3.19 0.00 -11.90
N GLY A 73 3.11 -0.85 -12.94
CA GLY A 73 4.17 -0.97 -13.95
C GLY A 73 4.82 -2.34 -14.06
N PHE A 74 4.43 -3.33 -13.25
CA PHE A 74 4.89 -4.71 -13.42
C PHE A 74 4.55 -5.20 -14.84
N CYS A 75 5.45 -5.96 -15.46
CA CYS A 75 5.38 -6.20 -16.90
C CYS A 75 4.34 -7.27 -17.29
N PHE A 76 3.42 -6.91 -18.18
CA PHE A 76 2.39 -7.77 -18.78
C PHE A 76 2.78 -8.31 -20.17
N CYS A 77 4.04 -8.13 -20.60
CA CYS A 77 4.45 -8.66 -21.90
C CYS A 77 4.40 -10.20 -21.92
N PRO A 78 4.12 -10.83 -23.08
CA PRO A 78 4.00 -12.27 -23.19
C PRO A 78 5.19 -13.06 -22.61
N GLU A 79 6.41 -12.56 -22.79
CA GLU A 79 7.62 -13.21 -22.27
C GLU A 79 7.72 -13.17 -20.75
N CYS A 80 7.29 -12.08 -20.09
CA CYS A 80 7.21 -12.06 -18.63
C CYS A 80 6.11 -12.97 -18.11
N LEU A 81 4.97 -13.04 -18.81
CA LEU A 81 3.84 -13.88 -18.39
C LEU A 81 4.18 -15.39 -18.48
N LYS A 82 5.00 -15.81 -19.45
CA LYS A 82 5.54 -17.19 -19.52
C LYS A 82 6.42 -17.56 -18.33
N LEU A 83 7.03 -16.56 -17.68
CA LEU A 83 7.88 -16.79 -16.52
C LEU A 83 7.07 -16.99 -15.22
N ASP A 84 5.78 -16.68 -15.20
CA ASP A 84 4.95 -16.83 -14.01
C ASP A 84 4.40 -18.23 -13.84
N THR A 85 4.23 -18.64 -12.58
CA THR A 85 3.63 -19.93 -12.22
C THR A 85 2.36 -19.72 -11.39
N ARG A 86 1.37 -19.03 -11.98
CA ARG A 86 0.08 -18.71 -11.33
C ARG A 86 -0.84 -19.93 -11.27
N THR A 87 -1.53 -20.09 -10.14
CA THR A 87 -2.61 -21.07 -9.97
C THR A 87 -3.94 -20.51 -10.45
N GLU A 88 -4.95 -21.37 -10.63
CA GLU A 88 -6.26 -21.00 -11.20
C GLU A 88 -7.00 -19.88 -10.45
N ASN A 89 -6.72 -19.72 -9.15
CA ASN A 89 -7.41 -18.78 -8.27
C ASN A 89 -6.62 -17.49 -7.99
N GLU A 90 -5.47 -17.31 -8.64
CA GLU A 90 -4.58 -16.16 -8.42
C GLU A 90 -4.73 -15.10 -9.51
N ASN A 91 -4.70 -13.84 -9.07
CA ASN A 91 -4.58 -12.69 -9.93
C ASN A 91 -3.11 -12.50 -10.38
N PHE A 92 -2.88 -11.48 -11.21
CA PHE A 92 -1.54 -11.17 -11.72
C PHE A 92 -0.52 -10.82 -10.62
N TYR A 93 -0.95 -10.13 -9.57
CA TYR A 93 -0.09 -9.64 -8.51
C TYR A 93 0.19 -10.65 -7.39
N ASP A 94 -0.60 -11.72 -7.27
CA ASP A 94 -0.49 -12.65 -6.14
C ASP A 94 0.87 -13.38 -6.07
N HIS A 95 1.51 -13.65 -7.22
CA HIS A 95 2.80 -14.34 -7.26
C HIS A 95 3.63 -13.97 -8.48
N LEU A 96 4.61 -13.08 -8.29
CA LEU A 96 5.58 -12.66 -9.30
C LEU A 96 6.99 -13.19 -9.03
N THR A 97 7.19 -14.08 -8.06
CA THR A 97 8.55 -14.45 -7.62
C THR A 97 9.36 -15.14 -8.70
N ASP A 98 8.77 -16.06 -9.47
CA ASP A 98 9.50 -16.84 -10.48
C ASP A 98 10.16 -15.94 -11.53
N ARG A 99 9.44 -14.95 -12.09
CA ARG A 99 10.03 -14.02 -13.07
C ARG A 99 11.19 -13.19 -12.50
N TYR A 100 11.11 -12.84 -11.22
CA TYR A 100 12.14 -12.03 -10.58
C TYR A 100 13.35 -12.88 -10.23
N LEU A 101 13.16 -14.09 -9.71
CA LEU A 101 14.25 -15.02 -9.45
C LEU A 101 14.97 -15.44 -10.74
N PHE A 102 14.24 -15.64 -11.85
CA PHE A 102 14.81 -15.82 -13.19
C PHE A 102 15.78 -14.68 -13.55
N PHE A 103 15.34 -13.43 -13.38
CA PHE A 103 16.17 -12.26 -13.67
C PHE A 103 17.38 -12.14 -12.74
N TRP A 104 17.19 -12.40 -11.44
CA TRP A 104 18.27 -12.36 -10.45
C TRP A 104 19.33 -13.43 -10.75
N ASN A 105 18.93 -14.67 -11.07
CA ASN A 105 19.84 -15.73 -11.50
C ASN A 105 20.61 -15.32 -12.76
N ARG A 106 19.92 -14.73 -13.76
CA ARG A 106 20.58 -14.24 -14.98
C ARG A 106 21.64 -13.18 -14.69
N VAL A 107 21.32 -12.18 -13.87
CA VAL A 107 22.30 -11.14 -13.49
C VAL A 107 23.46 -11.75 -12.69
N ALA A 108 23.19 -12.65 -11.74
CA ALA A 108 24.22 -13.31 -10.94
C ALA A 108 25.19 -14.13 -11.80
N GLY A 109 24.68 -14.89 -12.78
CA GLY A 109 25.50 -15.64 -13.72
C GLY A 109 26.42 -14.74 -14.55
N LEU A 110 25.88 -13.64 -15.10
CA LEU A 110 26.66 -12.67 -15.88
C LEU A 110 27.72 -11.96 -15.02
N ALA A 111 27.36 -11.53 -13.81
CA ALA A 111 28.28 -10.84 -12.90
C ALA A 111 29.40 -11.77 -12.42
N ARG A 112 29.06 -13.01 -12.02
CA ARG A 112 30.01 -14.02 -11.55
C ARG A 112 31.07 -14.35 -12.60
N ALA A 113 30.69 -14.40 -13.89
CA ALA A 113 31.62 -14.60 -14.99
C ALA A 113 32.69 -13.50 -15.12
N LYS A 114 32.43 -12.30 -14.57
CA LYS A 114 33.33 -11.14 -14.60
C LYS A 114 34.07 -10.89 -13.29
N ARG A 115 33.50 -11.33 -12.17
CA ARG A 115 34.04 -11.23 -10.80
C ARG A 115 33.48 -12.37 -9.95
N ALA A 116 34.33 -13.32 -9.55
CA ALA A 116 33.88 -14.54 -8.87
C ALA A 116 33.28 -14.31 -7.47
N ASP A 117 33.76 -13.30 -6.74
CA ASP A 117 33.33 -12.93 -5.38
C ASP A 117 32.20 -11.89 -5.35
N VAL A 118 31.54 -11.63 -6.50
CA VAL A 118 30.44 -10.67 -6.57
C VAL A 118 29.25 -11.13 -5.72
N MET A 119 28.60 -10.17 -5.07
CA MET A 119 27.38 -10.37 -4.31
C MET A 119 26.26 -9.51 -4.91
N VAL A 120 25.36 -10.15 -5.64
CA VAL A 120 24.16 -9.52 -6.22
C VAL A 120 23.13 -9.34 -5.10
N THR A 121 22.84 -8.10 -4.76
CA THR A 121 21.90 -7.76 -3.68
C THR A 121 20.52 -7.47 -4.26
N THR A 122 19.48 -8.12 -3.73
CA THR A 122 18.09 -7.95 -4.18
C THR A 122 17.12 -8.00 -3.00
N TYR A 123 15.83 -7.73 -3.23
CA TYR A 123 14.78 -7.83 -2.22
C TYR A 123 13.82 -8.99 -2.48
N VAL A 124 13.41 -9.63 -1.41
CA VAL A 124 12.25 -10.52 -1.32
C VAL A 124 11.14 -9.70 -0.66
N TYR A 125 10.30 -9.07 -1.48
CA TYR A 125 9.37 -8.03 -1.03
C TYR A 125 8.13 -7.95 -1.90
N SER A 126 7.04 -7.41 -1.34
CA SER A 126 5.80 -7.10 -2.07
C SER A 126 5.33 -8.30 -2.91
N TYR A 127 4.99 -8.12 -4.18
CA TYR A 127 4.44 -9.17 -5.05
C TYR A 127 5.40 -10.30 -5.43
N TYR A 128 6.68 -10.23 -5.03
CA TYR A 128 7.70 -11.26 -5.28
C TYR A 128 8.34 -11.75 -3.97
N ARG A 129 7.57 -11.73 -2.88
CA ARG A 129 7.99 -12.16 -1.52
C ARG A 129 7.80 -13.65 -1.25
N HIS A 130 6.80 -14.26 -1.86
CA HIS A 130 6.47 -15.67 -1.64
C HIS A 130 7.52 -16.56 -2.30
N PRO A 131 7.79 -17.77 -1.79
CA PRO A 131 8.77 -18.66 -2.42
C PRO A 131 8.41 -18.96 -3.88
N ALA A 132 9.41 -18.94 -4.76
CA ALA A 132 9.29 -19.35 -6.15
C ALA A 132 8.77 -20.79 -6.28
N ARG A 133 8.00 -21.06 -7.33
CA ARG A 133 7.38 -22.37 -7.57
C ARG A 133 8.12 -23.20 -8.60
N ARG A 134 8.69 -22.53 -9.61
CA ARG A 134 9.51 -23.12 -10.68
C ARG A 134 10.99 -22.85 -10.42
N GLU A 135 11.36 -21.59 -10.23
CA GLU A 135 12.76 -21.19 -10.11
C GLU A 135 13.38 -21.65 -8.79
N LYS A 136 14.70 -21.89 -8.84
CA LYS A 136 15.56 -22.12 -7.67
C LYS A 136 16.70 -21.11 -7.69
N VAL A 137 17.35 -20.91 -6.55
CA VAL A 137 18.55 -20.06 -6.48
C VAL A 137 19.71 -20.81 -7.14
N GLU A 138 20.11 -20.39 -8.34
CA GLU A 138 21.17 -21.06 -9.12
C GLU A 138 22.58 -20.66 -8.65
N TYR A 139 22.72 -19.47 -8.07
CA TYR A 139 23.98 -18.91 -7.63
C TYR A 139 23.95 -18.58 -6.12
N PRO A 140 23.83 -19.59 -5.25
CA PRO A 140 23.62 -19.39 -3.81
C PRO A 140 24.75 -18.61 -3.13
N ASP A 141 25.98 -18.70 -3.65
CA ASP A 141 27.15 -17.98 -3.11
C ASP A 141 27.28 -16.53 -3.61
N ASN A 142 26.46 -16.12 -4.58
CA ASN A 142 26.59 -14.81 -5.25
C ASN A 142 25.33 -13.95 -5.17
N ILE A 143 24.31 -14.36 -4.40
CA ILE A 143 23.09 -13.57 -4.21
C ILE A 143 22.82 -13.35 -2.72
N LEU A 144 22.68 -12.08 -2.34
CA LEU A 144 22.29 -11.61 -1.02
C LEU A 144 20.84 -11.13 -1.04
N PHE A 145 19.96 -11.87 -0.38
CA PHE A 145 18.53 -11.58 -0.34
C PHE A 145 18.16 -10.73 0.88
N GLY A 146 17.65 -9.52 0.64
CA GLY A 146 16.99 -8.73 1.67
C GLY A 146 15.55 -9.19 1.83
N ILE A 147 15.29 -9.96 2.89
CA ILE A 147 13.94 -10.45 3.17
C ILE A 147 13.17 -9.36 3.92
N VAL A 148 12.03 -8.97 3.35
CA VAL A 148 11.14 -7.94 3.88
C VAL A 148 9.87 -8.58 4.42
N PRO A 149 9.89 -9.11 5.66
CA PRO A 149 8.69 -9.60 6.30
C PRO A 149 7.81 -8.41 6.70
N ALA A 150 6.50 -8.60 6.59
CA ALA A 150 5.51 -7.77 7.24
C ALA A 150 5.40 -8.16 8.72
N LEU A 151 4.91 -7.27 9.57
CA LEU A 151 4.85 -7.48 11.01
C LEU A 151 4.05 -8.75 11.40
N SER A 152 3.01 -9.11 10.65
CA SER A 152 2.17 -10.29 10.90
C SER A 152 2.71 -11.59 10.29
N ASP A 153 3.86 -11.55 9.60
CA ASP A 153 4.48 -12.76 9.06
C ASP A 153 5.11 -13.64 10.12
N ASP A 154 5.04 -14.94 9.86
CA ASP A 154 5.88 -15.96 10.49
C ASP A 154 7.26 -15.97 9.81
N ASN A 155 8.25 -15.37 10.47
CA ASN A 155 9.63 -15.32 9.98
C ASN A 155 10.25 -16.72 9.86
N GLN A 156 9.93 -17.66 10.76
CA GLN A 156 10.47 -19.03 10.66
C GLN A 156 10.01 -19.67 9.36
N LYS A 157 8.72 -19.57 9.04
CA LYS A 157 8.15 -20.12 7.80
C LYS A 157 8.71 -19.43 6.56
N LEU A 158 8.73 -18.10 6.54
CA LEU A 158 9.20 -17.32 5.39
C LEU A 158 10.67 -17.62 5.07
N PHE A 159 11.55 -17.54 6.07
CA PHE A 159 12.98 -17.76 5.88
C PHE A 159 13.30 -19.21 5.57
N SER A 160 12.62 -20.18 6.19
CA SER A 160 12.79 -21.61 5.86
C SER A 160 12.40 -21.91 4.41
N ALA A 161 11.32 -21.30 3.92
CA ALA A 161 10.89 -21.48 2.55
C ALA A 161 11.93 -20.94 1.55
N TRP A 162 12.51 -19.76 1.80
CA TRP A 162 13.57 -19.21 0.96
C TRP A 162 14.88 -20.01 1.05
N LYS A 163 15.24 -20.49 2.25
CA LYS A 163 16.37 -21.41 2.42
C LYS A 163 16.19 -22.69 1.61
N ALA A 164 14.97 -23.24 1.57
CA ALA A 164 14.64 -24.41 0.75
C ALA A 164 14.71 -24.16 -0.77
N LEU A 165 14.70 -22.90 -1.22
CA LEU A 165 14.97 -22.53 -2.62
C LEU A 165 16.46 -22.42 -2.94
N GLY A 166 17.33 -22.46 -1.92
CA GLY A 166 18.77 -22.28 -2.05
C GLY A 166 19.27 -20.90 -1.61
N ALA A 167 18.44 -20.05 -0.99
CA ALA A 167 18.92 -18.79 -0.43
C ALA A 167 19.91 -19.07 0.71
N LYS A 168 21.17 -18.70 0.51
CA LYS A 168 22.27 -18.90 1.48
C LYS A 168 22.63 -17.63 2.22
N HIS A 169 22.66 -16.49 1.52
CA HIS A 169 22.97 -15.20 2.11
C HIS A 169 21.71 -14.35 2.21
N VAL A 170 21.34 -13.97 3.43
CA VAL A 170 20.14 -13.18 3.71
C VAL A 170 20.46 -12.01 4.63
N PHE A 171 19.78 -10.89 4.46
CA PHE A 171 19.72 -9.83 5.46
C PHE A 171 18.26 -9.50 5.77
N LEU A 172 17.97 -9.09 7.00
CA LEU A 172 16.63 -8.77 7.44
C LEU A 172 16.33 -7.30 7.15
N ARG A 173 15.30 -7.01 6.36
CA ARG A 173 14.90 -5.64 5.98
C ARG A 173 13.41 -5.44 6.23
N PRO A 174 12.92 -5.34 7.46
CA PRO A 174 11.50 -5.20 7.74
C PRO A 174 11.07 -3.74 7.66
N ASN A 175 9.76 -3.53 7.51
CA ASN A 175 9.14 -2.20 7.60
C ASN A 175 8.49 -1.97 8.97
N ASP A 176 8.89 -2.74 9.98
CA ASP A 176 8.24 -2.79 11.29
C ASP A 176 8.07 -1.40 11.94
N LEU A 177 8.98 -0.45 11.65
CA LEU A 177 8.97 0.92 12.20
C LEU A 177 8.30 1.96 11.29
N CYS A 178 7.76 1.58 10.12
CA CYS A 178 7.05 2.45 9.18
C CYS A 178 5.64 2.82 9.69
N TYR A 179 5.56 3.60 10.76
CA TYR A 179 4.30 4.03 11.36
C TYR A 179 4.23 5.56 11.49
N TYR A 180 3.06 6.09 11.15
CA TYR A 180 2.84 7.52 10.95
C TYR A 180 1.63 8.05 11.74
N GLY A 181 1.29 7.40 12.87
CA GLY A 181 0.15 7.75 13.72
C GLY A 181 0.53 8.26 15.11
N GLY A 182 -0.46 8.70 15.89
CA GLY A 182 -0.21 9.18 17.26
C GLY A 182 -0.60 8.21 18.37
N PHE A 183 -0.63 6.90 18.10
CA PHE A 183 -0.98 5.89 19.09
C PHE A 183 0.21 5.00 19.44
N PHE A 184 0.35 4.65 20.72
CA PHE A 184 1.27 3.59 21.14
C PHE A 184 0.83 2.24 20.55
N ARG A 185 1.73 1.58 19.83
CA ARG A 185 1.42 0.29 19.18
C ARG A 185 1.66 -0.89 20.08
N GLY A 186 2.69 -0.84 20.93
CA GLY A 186 3.07 -1.95 21.82
C GLY A 186 3.70 -3.12 21.06
N TYR A 187 4.36 -2.87 19.93
CA TYR A 187 4.93 -3.92 19.07
C TYR A 187 6.38 -4.27 19.39
N GLU A 188 6.98 -3.69 20.44
CA GLU A 188 8.40 -3.84 20.76
C GLU A 188 8.79 -5.31 20.94
N ARG A 189 7.97 -6.07 21.66
CA ARG A 189 8.24 -7.50 21.90
C ARG A 189 8.04 -8.34 20.65
N ILE A 190 7.04 -8.03 19.83
CA ILE A 190 6.79 -8.70 18.54
C ILE A 190 7.99 -8.50 17.62
N ILE A 191 8.47 -7.25 17.51
CA ILE A 191 9.64 -6.90 16.69
C ILE A 191 10.89 -7.64 17.19
N PHE A 192 11.11 -7.67 18.50
CA PHE A 192 12.23 -8.40 19.10
C PHE A 192 12.16 -9.91 18.80
N GLU A 193 11.02 -10.56 19.01
CA GLU A 193 10.84 -11.99 18.77
C GLU A 193 11.02 -12.35 17.28
N LYS A 194 10.53 -11.50 16.37
CA LYS A 194 10.73 -11.63 14.92
C LYS A 194 12.21 -11.54 14.54
N PHE A 195 12.95 -10.59 15.13
CA PHE A 195 14.39 -10.48 14.92
C PHE A 195 15.13 -11.72 15.41
N GLN A 196 14.85 -12.20 16.64
CA GLN A 196 15.50 -13.40 17.19
C GLN A 196 15.24 -14.64 16.32
N THR A 197 14.02 -14.77 15.78
CA THR A 197 13.68 -15.83 14.82
C THR A 197 14.50 -15.71 13.54
N ALA A 198 14.58 -14.51 12.95
CA ALA A 198 15.34 -14.28 11.72
C ALA A 198 16.85 -14.46 11.93
N LYS A 199 17.39 -14.07 13.09
CA LYS A 199 18.80 -14.24 13.47
C LYS A 199 19.26 -15.70 13.41
N ALA A 200 18.37 -16.67 13.65
CA ALA A 200 18.67 -18.10 13.53
C ALA A 200 18.97 -18.57 12.09
N PHE A 201 18.87 -17.69 11.10
CA PHE A 201 19.18 -17.95 9.68
C PHE A 201 20.51 -17.32 9.23
N ASP A 202 21.46 -17.10 10.15
CA ASP A 202 22.80 -16.58 9.86
C ASP A 202 22.78 -15.28 9.04
N LEU A 203 22.04 -14.28 9.55
CA LEU A 203 21.85 -12.99 8.87
C LEU A 203 23.21 -12.32 8.58
N PHE A 204 23.39 -11.88 7.32
CA PHE A 204 24.50 -11.04 6.88
C PHE A 204 24.44 -9.64 7.52
N GLY A 205 23.24 -9.14 7.79
CA GLY A 205 23.01 -7.83 8.39
C GLY A 205 21.53 -7.50 8.49
N THR A 206 21.24 -6.24 8.83
CA THR A 206 19.87 -5.72 8.94
C THR A 206 19.75 -4.32 8.35
N ASP A 207 18.57 -4.00 7.80
CA ASP A 207 18.19 -2.68 7.27
C ASP A 207 16.73 -2.39 7.69
N TYR A 208 16.54 -1.85 8.90
CA TYR A 208 15.20 -1.53 9.41
C TYR A 208 14.70 -0.24 8.77
N ASP A 209 13.63 -0.34 7.97
CA ASP A 209 12.94 0.83 7.44
C ASP A 209 12.01 1.40 8.51
N GLY A 210 11.84 2.72 8.51
CA GLY A 210 11.04 3.40 9.53
C GLY A 210 10.73 4.85 9.21
N GLY A 211 9.66 5.35 9.82
CA GLY A 211 9.34 6.78 9.83
C GLY A 211 10.03 7.46 11.03
N PRO A 212 11.18 8.13 10.85
CA PRO A 212 11.86 8.76 11.96
C PRO A 212 11.03 9.91 12.54
N GLY A 213 11.15 10.15 13.85
CA GLY A 213 10.59 11.35 14.48
C GLY A 213 9.17 11.20 15.04
N ASN A 214 8.70 9.98 15.27
CA ASN A 214 7.43 9.74 15.96
C ASN A 214 7.63 9.29 17.43
N PRO A 215 7.40 10.18 18.42
CA PRO A 215 7.62 9.91 19.84
C PRO A 215 6.95 8.65 20.40
N VAL A 216 5.77 8.28 19.89
CA VAL A 216 5.03 7.10 20.40
C VAL A 216 5.71 5.77 20.04
N GLN A 217 6.76 5.81 19.20
CA GLN A 217 7.57 4.66 18.80
C GLN A 217 8.96 4.64 19.41
N GLU A 218 9.28 5.54 20.35
CA GLU A 218 10.63 5.63 20.92
C GLU A 218 11.10 4.32 21.56
N PHE A 219 10.20 3.60 22.24
CA PHE A 219 10.54 2.31 22.83
C PHE A 219 10.84 1.24 21.76
N GLU A 220 10.08 1.22 20.66
CA GLU A 220 10.32 0.32 19.53
C GLU A 220 11.68 0.59 18.86
N HIS A 221 11.99 1.87 18.61
CA HIS A 221 13.28 2.27 18.05
C HIS A 221 14.43 1.93 18.99
N PHE A 222 14.24 2.13 20.31
CA PHE A 222 15.23 1.74 21.31
C PHE A 222 15.47 0.23 21.29
N VAL A 223 14.41 -0.59 21.30
CA VAL A 223 14.53 -2.05 21.23
C VAL A 223 15.24 -2.50 19.97
N VAL A 224 14.90 -1.92 18.80
CA VAL A 224 15.56 -2.24 17.53
C VAL A 224 17.04 -1.87 17.57
N ALA A 225 17.39 -0.67 18.03
CA ALA A 225 18.78 -0.24 18.13
C ALA A 225 19.60 -1.14 19.08
N ARG A 226 19.02 -1.48 20.24
CA ARG A 226 19.68 -2.33 21.24
C ARG A 226 19.82 -3.77 20.77
N MET A 227 18.78 -4.38 20.20
CA MET A 227 18.84 -5.78 19.76
C MET A 227 19.78 -5.98 18.56
N ILE A 228 19.94 -4.98 17.69
CA ILE A 228 20.91 -5.07 16.58
C ILE A 228 22.35 -4.97 17.12
N ALA A 229 22.59 -4.04 18.04
CA ALA A 229 23.93 -3.83 18.60
C ALA A 229 24.36 -4.95 19.57
N PHE A 230 23.41 -5.53 20.30
CA PHE A 230 23.62 -6.53 21.35
C PHE A 230 22.60 -7.67 21.23
N PRO A 231 22.70 -8.49 20.16
CA PRO A 231 21.66 -9.46 19.80
C PRO A 231 21.51 -10.63 20.77
N GLU A 232 22.42 -10.78 21.73
CA GLU A 232 22.39 -11.73 22.83
C GLU A 232 21.57 -11.28 24.05
N LEU A 233 21.25 -9.97 24.15
CA LEU A 233 20.42 -9.48 25.25
C LEU A 233 18.99 -10.01 25.11
N SER A 234 18.42 -10.42 26.24
CA SER A 234 17.00 -10.73 26.32
C SER A 234 16.15 -9.47 26.23
N PHE A 235 14.89 -9.61 25.80
CA PHE A 235 13.94 -8.50 25.79
C PHE A 235 13.82 -7.84 27.17
N ALA A 236 13.78 -8.63 28.25
CA ALA A 236 13.68 -8.11 29.61
C ALA A 236 14.86 -7.21 29.98
N GLN A 237 16.09 -7.56 29.58
CA GLN A 237 17.26 -6.72 29.84
C GLN A 237 17.20 -5.39 29.07
N ILE A 238 16.78 -5.42 27.80
CA ILE A 238 16.61 -4.22 26.99
C ILE A 238 15.47 -3.34 27.54
N GLU A 239 14.36 -3.96 27.94
CA GLU A 239 13.22 -3.28 28.56
C GLU A 239 13.63 -2.61 29.87
N ASP A 240 14.31 -3.33 30.76
CA ASP A 240 14.76 -2.76 32.05
C ASP A 240 15.76 -1.61 31.84
N GLU A 241 16.63 -1.70 30.83
CA GLU A 241 17.51 -0.59 30.42
C GLU A 241 16.72 0.64 29.97
N TYR A 242 15.73 0.46 29.08
CA TYR A 242 14.86 1.55 28.63
C TYR A 242 14.09 2.17 29.80
N LEU A 243 13.54 1.34 30.68
CA LEU A 243 12.73 1.79 31.81
C LEU A 243 13.52 2.57 32.85
N SER A 244 14.83 2.32 32.97
CA SER A 244 15.73 3.09 33.85
C SER A 244 15.73 4.60 33.52
N TYR A 245 15.35 4.96 32.29
CA TYR A 245 15.17 6.34 31.83
C TYR A 245 14.12 7.12 32.63
N TYR A 246 13.21 6.43 33.33
CA TYR A 246 12.06 7.01 34.05
C TYR A 246 12.21 7.01 35.59
N GLY A 247 13.36 6.59 36.12
CA GLY A 247 13.67 6.70 37.55
C GLY A 247 12.68 5.92 38.43
N GLN A 248 12.16 6.55 39.49
CA GLN A 248 11.22 5.95 40.44
C GLN A 248 9.87 5.60 39.79
N GLY A 249 9.51 6.26 38.68
CA GLY A 249 8.31 5.96 37.91
C GLY A 249 8.41 4.68 37.06
N ALA A 250 9.60 4.08 36.93
CA ALA A 250 9.88 2.97 36.00
C ALA A 250 8.92 1.79 36.15
N ALA A 251 8.57 1.38 37.38
CA ALA A 251 7.66 0.26 37.61
C ALA A 251 6.26 0.51 37.02
N LYS A 252 5.75 1.75 37.13
CA LYS A 252 4.46 2.13 36.55
C LYS A 252 4.51 2.33 35.03
N VAL A 253 5.64 2.79 34.51
CA VAL A 253 5.87 2.82 33.05
C VAL A 253 5.95 1.39 32.48
N LYS A 254 6.52 0.43 33.22
CA LYS A 254 6.51 -0.99 32.86
C LYS A 254 5.09 -1.53 32.76
N GLU A 255 4.25 -1.24 33.76
CA GLU A 255 2.82 -1.60 33.74
C GLU A 255 2.11 -0.98 32.52
N PHE A 256 2.42 0.27 32.17
CA PHE A 256 1.89 0.94 30.97
C PHE A 256 2.28 0.22 29.68
N PHE A 257 3.56 -0.09 29.44
CA PHE A 257 3.96 -0.78 28.22
C PHE A 257 3.47 -2.23 28.16
N ALA A 258 3.44 -2.94 29.29
CA ALA A 258 2.85 -4.28 29.37
C ALA A 258 1.35 -4.26 29.03
N PHE A 259 0.63 -3.19 29.41
CA PHE A 259 -0.74 -2.96 28.99
C PHE A 259 -0.85 -2.74 27.46
N GLN A 260 -0.02 -1.86 26.88
CA GLN A 260 -0.01 -1.62 25.44
C GLN A 260 0.28 -2.90 24.63
N GLN A 261 1.27 -3.69 25.07
CA GLN A 261 1.67 -4.95 24.43
C GLN A 261 0.56 -6.01 24.44
N ARG A 262 -0.21 -6.09 25.53
CA ARG A 262 -1.34 -7.04 25.63
C ARG A 262 -2.38 -6.81 24.53
N ASP A 263 -2.69 -5.55 24.26
CA ASP A 263 -3.65 -5.17 23.23
C ASP A 263 -3.02 -5.10 21.83
N ALA A 264 -1.70 -5.03 21.74
CA ALA A 264 -0.97 -4.96 20.47
C ALA A 264 -1.24 -6.19 19.60
N GLN A 265 -1.06 -7.39 20.16
CA GLN A 265 -1.27 -8.65 19.43
C GLN A 265 -2.71 -8.76 18.91
N ARG A 266 -3.70 -8.45 19.76
CA ARG A 266 -5.12 -8.42 19.37
C ARG A 266 -5.35 -7.48 18.19
N ARG A 267 -4.84 -6.25 18.24
CA ARG A 267 -4.98 -5.25 17.16
C ARG A 267 -4.37 -5.75 15.86
N LEU A 268 -3.17 -6.33 15.92
CA LEU A 268 -2.47 -6.88 14.76
C LEU A 268 -3.27 -8.04 14.12
N ASP A 269 -3.76 -8.97 14.94
CA ASP A 269 -4.52 -10.14 14.50
C ASP A 269 -5.86 -9.73 13.88
N GLU A 270 -6.61 -8.84 14.53
CA GLU A 270 -7.88 -8.34 14.02
C GLU A 270 -7.74 -7.58 12.70
N ALA A 271 -6.71 -6.73 12.58
CA ALA A 271 -6.42 -5.98 11.36
C ALA A 271 -5.99 -6.92 10.23
N THR A 272 -5.11 -7.88 10.51
CA THR A 272 -4.66 -8.87 9.52
C THR A 272 -5.82 -9.79 9.09
N ALA A 273 -6.69 -10.20 10.01
CA ALA A 273 -7.87 -11.00 9.70
C ALA A 273 -8.88 -10.23 8.83
N ALA A 274 -9.01 -8.91 9.02
CA ALA A 274 -9.83 -8.07 8.16
C ALA A 274 -9.28 -8.02 6.72
N LEU A 275 -7.97 -7.79 6.56
CA LEU A 275 -7.32 -7.83 5.25
C LEU A 275 -7.55 -9.18 4.55
N ARG A 276 -7.37 -10.30 5.26
CA ARG A 276 -7.63 -11.64 4.70
C ARG A 276 -9.07 -11.83 4.23
N ARG A 277 -10.07 -11.32 4.97
CA ARG A 277 -11.49 -11.36 4.54
C ARG A 277 -11.74 -10.52 3.29
N GLU A 278 -11.01 -9.42 3.13
CA GLU A 278 -11.00 -8.57 1.94
C GLU A 278 -10.09 -9.14 0.83
N GLN A 279 -9.56 -10.36 1.03
CA GLN A 279 -8.60 -11.06 0.17
C GLN A 279 -7.31 -10.27 -0.07
N GLN A 280 -6.97 -9.31 0.79
CA GLN A 280 -5.77 -8.48 0.71
C GLN A 280 -4.66 -9.09 1.55
N GLU A 281 -3.43 -9.00 1.07
CA GLU A 281 -2.25 -9.28 1.88
C GLU A 281 -1.67 -7.99 2.47
N MET A 282 -1.10 -8.10 3.66
CA MET A 282 -0.30 -7.04 4.24
C MET A 282 1.08 -7.08 3.60
N LEU A 283 1.26 -6.30 2.54
CA LEU A 283 2.53 -6.24 1.79
C LEU A 283 3.54 -5.27 2.40
N ASP A 284 3.06 -4.33 3.23
CA ASP A 284 3.84 -3.27 3.88
C ASP A 284 3.14 -2.87 5.20
N ASP A 285 3.90 -2.66 6.26
CA ASP A 285 3.41 -2.26 7.58
C ASP A 285 2.85 -0.83 7.60
N SER A 286 3.19 0.01 6.62
CA SER A 286 2.55 1.30 6.42
C SER A 286 1.03 1.17 6.15
N LEU A 287 0.60 0.05 5.54
CA LEU A 287 -0.82 -0.26 5.31
C LEU A 287 -1.54 -0.57 6.63
N LEU A 288 -0.86 -1.27 7.55
CA LEU A 288 -1.38 -1.56 8.88
C LEU A 288 -1.63 -0.26 9.65
N ALA A 289 -0.69 0.69 9.59
CA ALA A 289 -0.84 1.99 10.22
C ALA A 289 -2.10 2.72 9.72
N VAL A 290 -2.26 2.84 8.41
CA VAL A 290 -3.43 3.50 7.79
C VAL A 290 -4.73 2.83 8.21
N ARG A 291 -4.80 1.50 8.14
CA ARG A 291 -5.98 0.70 8.52
C ARG A 291 -6.35 0.86 9.98
N ILE A 292 -5.38 0.76 10.88
CA ILE A 292 -5.62 0.87 12.32
C ILE A 292 -6.09 2.29 12.66
N ILE A 293 -5.48 3.32 12.07
CA ILE A 293 -5.79 4.70 12.43
C ILE A 293 -7.12 5.15 11.83
N GLN A 294 -7.43 4.82 10.58
CA GLN A 294 -8.72 5.15 9.96
C GLN A 294 -9.92 4.49 10.67
N ALA A 295 -9.68 3.43 11.43
CA ALA A 295 -10.67 2.75 12.24
C ALA A 295 -10.25 2.67 13.73
N ALA A 296 -9.63 3.73 14.26
CA ALA A 296 -9.03 3.73 15.59
C ALA A 296 -10.00 3.30 16.70
N ASP A 297 -11.27 3.70 16.63
CA ASP A 297 -12.37 3.32 17.54
C ASP A 297 -12.71 1.82 17.55
N LYS A 298 -12.25 1.06 16.55
CA LYS A 298 -12.32 -0.41 16.55
C LYS A 298 -11.17 -1.04 17.34
N TYR A 299 -10.00 -0.42 17.30
CA TYR A 299 -8.76 -1.00 17.81
C TYR A 299 -8.40 -0.47 19.21
N TYR A 300 -8.83 0.74 19.54
CA TYR A 300 -8.63 1.42 20.80
C TYR A 300 -9.98 1.78 21.44
N SER A 301 -10.01 1.90 22.77
CA SER A 301 -11.20 2.34 23.50
C SER A 301 -10.89 3.53 24.41
N PRO A 302 -11.87 4.41 24.68
CA PRO A 302 -11.70 5.48 25.66
C PRO A 302 -11.31 4.96 27.05
N ALA A 303 -11.84 3.80 27.46
CA ALA A 303 -11.48 3.16 28.73
C ALA A 303 -10.00 2.73 28.77
N ALA A 304 -9.50 2.14 27.68
CA ALA A 304 -8.08 1.80 27.54
C ALA A 304 -7.18 3.04 27.60
N MET A 305 -7.62 4.14 26.96
CA MET A 305 -6.88 5.39 26.99
C MET A 305 -6.77 5.96 28.41
N ALA A 306 -7.89 5.99 29.13
CA ALA A 306 -7.96 6.48 30.51
C ALA A 306 -7.13 5.63 31.48
N GLU A 307 -7.10 4.31 31.31
CA GLU A 307 -6.25 3.43 32.11
C GLU A 307 -4.76 3.72 31.86
N GLY A 308 -4.36 3.91 30.59
CA GLY A 308 -3.01 4.32 30.24
C GLY A 308 -2.61 5.66 30.87
N GLU A 309 -3.49 6.66 30.82
CA GLU A 309 -3.27 7.95 31.48
C GLU A 309 -3.09 7.81 32.99
N LYS A 310 -3.92 6.99 33.65
CA LYS A 310 -3.84 6.75 35.09
C LYS A 310 -2.51 6.12 35.50
N LEU A 311 -2.01 5.15 34.73
CA LEU A 311 -0.71 4.53 34.98
C LEU A 311 0.43 5.55 34.89
N LEU A 312 0.42 6.39 33.86
CA LEU A 312 1.45 7.40 33.64
C LEU A 312 1.36 8.56 34.63
N ALA A 313 0.17 8.99 35.01
CA ALA A 313 -0.04 9.98 36.08
C ALA A 313 0.47 9.45 37.43
N SER A 314 0.24 8.15 37.72
CA SER A 314 0.79 7.50 38.91
C SER A 314 2.32 7.42 38.86
N ALA A 315 2.91 7.13 37.71
CA ALA A 315 4.35 7.14 37.51
C ALA A 315 4.95 8.53 37.78
N LEU A 316 4.32 9.59 37.25
CA LEU A 316 4.73 10.97 37.46
C LEU A 316 4.59 11.40 38.93
N ALA A 317 3.54 10.99 39.62
CA ALA A 317 3.34 11.30 41.04
C ALA A 317 4.38 10.63 41.94
N ALA A 318 4.90 9.46 41.53
CA ALA A 318 5.89 8.70 42.30
C ALA A 318 7.32 9.24 42.19
N GLU A 319 7.64 10.08 41.19
CA GLU A 319 9.00 10.57 40.97
C GLU A 319 9.16 12.01 41.46
N ASN A 320 10.24 12.29 42.17
CA ASN A 320 10.51 13.59 42.80
C ASN A 320 11.71 14.34 42.19
N ARG A 321 12.45 13.73 41.26
CA ARG A 321 13.64 14.32 40.64
C ARG A 321 13.37 14.83 39.23
N GLU A 322 13.74 16.09 39.01
CA GLU A 322 13.85 16.76 37.71
C GLU A 322 15.19 16.36 37.10
N PRO A 323 15.29 15.32 36.23
CA PRO A 323 14.76 15.33 34.86
C PRO A 323 13.79 14.17 34.54
N TYR A 324 13.61 13.22 35.46
CA TYR A 324 12.73 12.07 35.26
C TYR A 324 11.26 12.48 35.19
N ARG A 325 10.86 13.47 36.00
CA ARG A 325 9.51 14.07 35.95
C ARG A 325 9.18 14.65 34.57
N GLN A 326 10.11 15.35 33.92
CA GLN A 326 9.90 15.89 32.57
C GLN A 326 9.65 14.79 31.52
N ARG A 327 10.40 13.68 31.61
CA ARG A 327 10.24 12.52 30.72
C ARG A 327 8.89 11.84 30.92
N LEU A 328 8.49 11.65 32.19
CA LEU A 328 7.20 11.09 32.56
C LEU A 328 6.04 12.01 32.13
N GLN A 329 6.18 13.32 32.30
CA GLN A 329 5.20 14.31 31.84
C GLN A 329 5.02 14.24 30.32
N ARG A 330 6.11 14.14 29.55
CA ARG A 330 6.04 13.97 28.10
C ARG A 330 5.31 12.69 27.70
N LEU A 331 5.61 11.56 28.37
CA LEU A 331 4.93 10.29 28.10
C LEU A 331 3.42 10.38 28.40
N LEU A 332 3.04 11.05 29.50
CA LEU A 332 1.64 11.32 29.83
C LEU A 332 0.95 12.21 28.77
N LEU A 333 1.62 13.27 28.29
CA LEU A 333 1.07 14.14 27.24
C LEU A 333 0.84 13.39 25.93
N LEU A 334 1.74 12.48 25.55
CA LEU A 334 1.56 11.62 24.37
C LEU A 334 0.33 10.72 24.52
N GLN A 335 0.10 10.16 25.70
CA GLN A 335 -1.09 9.33 25.96
C GLN A 335 -2.39 10.16 25.94
N GLN A 336 -2.38 11.37 26.50
CA GLN A 336 -3.52 12.29 26.44
C GLN A 336 -3.81 12.76 25.00
N HIS A 337 -2.75 13.01 24.21
CA HIS A 337 -2.88 13.31 22.79
C HIS A 337 -3.53 12.16 22.03
N ALA A 338 -3.10 10.92 22.28
CA ALA A 338 -3.69 9.72 21.70
C ALA A 338 -5.19 9.59 22.06
N ALA A 339 -5.58 9.91 23.29
CA ALA A 339 -6.98 9.91 23.72
C ALA A 339 -7.84 10.95 22.96
N LEU A 340 -7.33 12.17 22.81
CA LEU A 340 -8.01 13.23 22.04
C LEU A 340 -8.08 12.90 20.55
N MET A 341 -7.04 12.27 20.00
CA MET A 341 -7.03 11.78 18.62
C MET A 341 -8.08 10.68 18.41
N LEU A 342 -8.23 9.76 19.37
CA LEU A 342 -9.26 8.73 19.32
C LEU A 342 -10.67 9.34 19.26
N ASP A 343 -10.96 10.33 20.12
CA ASP A 343 -12.25 11.04 20.11
C ASP A 343 -12.49 11.72 18.76
N PHE A 344 -11.51 12.50 18.27
CA PHE A 344 -11.59 13.17 16.97
C PHE A 344 -11.91 12.21 15.82
N ILE A 345 -11.16 11.10 15.72
CA ILE A 345 -11.38 10.08 14.68
C ILE A 345 -12.77 9.43 14.84
N THR A 346 -13.16 9.11 16.07
CA THR A 346 -14.49 8.52 16.36
C THR A 346 -15.62 9.44 15.90
N GLN A 347 -15.55 10.74 16.21
CA GLN A 347 -16.55 11.71 15.75
C GLN A 347 -16.53 11.86 14.22
N GLY A 348 -15.33 11.87 13.61
CA GLY A 348 -15.17 11.97 12.16
C GLY A 348 -15.84 10.81 11.44
N ARG A 349 -15.67 9.59 11.95
CA ARG A 349 -16.34 8.39 11.41
C ARG A 349 -17.86 8.45 11.58
N LYS A 350 -18.38 8.91 12.72
CA LYS A 350 -19.83 9.11 12.91
C LYS A 350 -20.38 10.08 11.87
N GLN A 351 -19.66 11.17 11.59
CA GLN A 351 -20.06 12.14 10.58
C GLN A 351 -20.04 11.55 9.16
N GLN A 352 -19.01 10.78 8.81
CA GLN A 352 -18.94 10.08 7.52
C GLN A 352 -20.10 9.10 7.32
N ALA A 353 -20.55 8.46 8.40
CA ALA A 353 -21.69 7.55 8.39
C ALA A 353 -23.05 8.29 8.39
N GLY A 354 -23.08 9.63 8.35
CA GLY A 354 -24.31 10.43 8.40
C GLY A 354 -24.99 10.46 9.77
N GLY A 355 -24.30 10.00 10.83
CA GLY A 355 -24.81 10.00 12.20
C GLY A 355 -24.52 11.32 12.95
N PRO A 356 -25.13 11.51 14.12
CA PRO A 356 -24.82 12.65 14.99
C PRO A 356 -23.34 12.59 15.43
N SER A 357 -22.64 13.70 15.30
CA SER A 357 -21.21 13.81 15.61
C SER A 357 -20.88 15.13 16.29
N HIS A 358 -19.85 15.11 17.12
CA HIS A 358 -19.25 16.29 17.75
C HIS A 358 -17.89 16.62 17.11
N LEU A 359 -17.78 16.46 15.78
CA LEU A 359 -16.48 16.53 15.10
C LEU A 359 -15.79 17.88 15.33
N GLU A 360 -16.50 18.99 15.16
CA GLU A 360 -15.92 20.33 15.33
C GLU A 360 -15.38 20.55 16.75
N GLU A 361 -16.14 20.15 17.77
CA GLU A 361 -15.73 20.28 19.18
C GLU A 361 -14.51 19.40 19.49
N SER A 362 -14.50 18.15 19.02
CA SER A 362 -13.37 17.24 19.21
C SER A 362 -12.11 17.70 18.46
N ALA A 363 -12.27 18.25 17.26
CA ALA A 363 -11.20 18.80 16.44
C ALA A 363 -10.57 20.04 17.10
N GLU A 364 -11.39 20.93 17.65
CA GLU A 364 -10.93 22.11 18.38
C GLU A 364 -10.17 21.71 19.64
N ARG A 365 -10.70 20.79 20.46
CA ARG A 365 -10.02 20.27 21.65
C ARG A 365 -8.64 19.68 21.32
N LEU A 366 -8.58 18.85 20.29
CA LEU A 366 -7.32 18.24 19.83
C LEU A 366 -6.33 19.30 19.34
N LEU A 367 -6.78 20.28 18.57
CA LEU A 367 -5.92 21.35 18.06
C LEU A 367 -5.38 22.25 19.18
N VAL A 368 -6.25 22.67 20.12
CA VAL A 368 -5.84 23.48 21.28
C VAL A 368 -4.79 22.74 22.09
N PHE A 369 -5.00 21.46 22.37
CA PHE A 369 -4.02 20.63 23.07
C PHE A 369 -2.68 20.57 22.33
N ARG A 370 -2.71 20.31 21.01
CA ARG A 370 -1.48 20.26 20.19
C ARG A 370 -0.72 21.57 20.19
N LEU A 371 -1.40 22.70 20.08
CA LEU A 371 -0.77 24.02 20.08
C LEU A 371 -0.14 24.34 21.45
N ALA A 372 -0.81 23.98 22.55
CA ALA A 372 -0.31 24.20 23.90
C ALA A 372 0.92 23.34 24.23
N HIS A 373 1.05 22.16 23.61
CA HIS A 373 2.08 21.16 23.95
C HIS A 373 2.98 20.78 22.75
N ALA A 374 3.09 21.65 21.75
CA ALA A 374 3.79 21.32 20.50
C ALA A 374 5.27 20.98 20.73
N GLY A 375 5.93 21.68 21.67
CA GLY A 375 7.34 21.51 21.99
C GLY A 375 7.65 20.22 22.75
N GLU A 376 6.71 19.72 23.54
CA GLU A 376 6.81 18.48 24.31
C GLU A 376 6.42 17.26 23.47
N LEU A 377 5.36 17.40 22.66
CA LEU A 377 4.88 16.33 21.80
C LEU A 377 5.91 16.01 20.72
N GLN A 378 6.51 17.00 20.03
CA GLN A 378 7.53 16.77 18.99
C GLN A 378 7.10 15.77 17.91
N MET A 379 5.83 15.80 17.52
CA MET A 379 5.30 14.92 16.48
C MET A 379 5.75 15.40 15.09
N ASP A 380 5.84 14.47 14.13
CA ASP A 380 5.82 14.80 12.71
C ASP A 380 4.40 15.25 12.31
N TRP A 381 4.14 16.54 12.52
CA TRP A 381 2.84 17.15 12.25
C TRP A 381 2.45 17.06 10.78
N GLU A 382 3.40 17.27 9.86
CA GLU A 382 3.11 17.26 8.42
C GLU A 382 2.55 15.91 8.01
N THR A 383 3.23 14.83 8.39
CA THR A 383 2.80 13.48 8.08
C THR A 383 1.45 13.16 8.75
N LEU A 384 1.28 13.51 10.02
CA LEU A 384 0.05 13.23 10.76
C LEU A 384 -1.18 13.91 10.12
N TYR A 385 -1.06 15.20 9.77
CA TYR A 385 -2.15 15.96 9.13
C TYR A 385 -2.40 15.53 7.68
N ASN A 386 -1.36 15.24 6.89
CA ASN A 386 -1.50 15.02 5.45
C ASN A 386 -1.73 13.57 5.04
N ARG A 387 -1.41 12.59 5.89
CA ARG A 387 -1.68 11.18 5.62
C ARG A 387 -2.77 10.64 6.52
N THR A 388 -2.50 10.65 7.82
CA THR A 388 -3.20 9.83 8.79
C THR A 388 -4.58 10.37 9.14
N GLU A 389 -4.67 11.69 9.34
CA GLU A 389 -5.88 12.34 9.82
C GLU A 389 -6.62 13.14 8.74
N ARG A 390 -5.99 13.29 7.56
CA ARG A 390 -6.43 14.18 6.48
C ARG A 390 -7.91 14.04 6.17
N ALA A 391 -8.37 12.79 6.04
CA ALA A 391 -9.75 12.48 5.68
C ALA A 391 -10.77 13.03 6.69
N PHE A 392 -10.42 13.11 7.98
CA PHE A 392 -11.30 13.63 9.03
C PHE A 392 -11.19 15.14 9.16
N TRP A 393 -9.98 15.71 9.02
CA TRP A 393 -9.82 17.16 9.02
C TRP A 393 -10.59 17.81 7.88
N LEU A 394 -10.62 17.21 6.69
CA LEU A 394 -11.41 17.69 5.55
C LEU A 394 -12.93 17.73 5.79
N LEU A 395 -13.45 17.06 6.82
CA LEU A 395 -14.86 17.12 7.22
C LEU A 395 -15.18 18.29 8.15
N THR A 396 -14.16 18.91 8.75
CA THR A 396 -14.31 20.11 9.58
C THR A 396 -14.47 21.33 8.68
N ARG A 397 -15.38 22.24 9.03
CA ARG A 397 -15.67 23.46 8.27
C ARG A 397 -14.41 24.32 8.10
N ARG A 398 -13.68 24.55 9.19
CA ARG A 398 -12.47 25.40 9.23
C ARG A 398 -11.39 24.90 8.27
N TYR A 399 -11.16 23.59 8.22
CA TYR A 399 -10.12 23.02 7.36
C TYR A 399 -10.59 22.93 5.91
N ALA A 400 -11.87 22.59 5.67
CA ALA A 400 -12.46 22.57 4.34
C ALA A 400 -12.39 23.94 3.65
N GLU A 401 -12.70 25.03 4.36
CA GLU A 401 -12.59 26.41 3.84
C GLU A 401 -11.14 26.76 3.45
N LYS A 402 -10.17 26.42 4.29
CA LYS A 402 -8.74 26.64 3.99
C LYS A 402 -8.26 25.80 2.81
N ALA A 403 -8.67 24.52 2.75
CA ALA A 403 -8.33 23.62 1.66
C ALA A 403 -8.95 24.07 0.33
N GLN A 404 -10.18 24.59 0.34
CA GLN A 404 -10.81 25.20 -0.83
C GLN A 404 -10.04 26.44 -1.30
N THR A 405 -9.63 27.30 -0.36
CA THR A 405 -8.82 28.50 -0.67
C THR A 405 -7.46 28.13 -1.31
N ALA A 406 -6.81 27.06 -0.82
CA ALA A 406 -5.57 26.57 -1.40
C ALA A 406 -5.77 25.86 -2.76
N SER A 407 -6.87 25.12 -2.92
CA SER A 407 -7.24 24.43 -4.16
C SER A 407 -7.62 25.41 -5.29
N GLN A 408 -8.20 26.58 -4.97
CA GLN A 408 -8.44 27.64 -5.95
C GLN A 408 -7.16 28.20 -6.59
N ALA A 409 -5.98 27.98 -5.98
CA ALA A 409 -4.67 28.31 -6.58
C ALA A 409 -4.12 27.19 -7.48
N SER A 410 -4.70 25.99 -7.46
CA SER A 410 -4.37 24.88 -8.35
C SER A 410 -5.66 24.24 -8.86
N ALA A 411 -6.29 24.86 -9.86
CA ALA A 411 -7.54 24.35 -10.44
C ALA A 411 -7.30 22.98 -11.11
N ALA A 412 -7.43 21.91 -10.33
CA ALA A 412 -7.60 20.56 -10.84
C ALA A 412 -9.10 20.35 -11.13
N THR A 413 -9.35 19.87 -12.34
CA THR A 413 -10.65 19.49 -12.89
C THR A 413 -11.38 18.52 -11.93
N PRO A 414 -12.62 18.80 -11.49
CA PRO A 414 -13.31 17.92 -10.55
C PRO A 414 -13.74 16.63 -11.24
N GLN A 415 -13.00 15.56 -10.98
CA GLN A 415 -13.43 14.19 -11.24
C GLN A 415 -14.69 13.91 -10.40
N LEU A 416 -15.81 13.53 -11.04
CA LEU A 416 -17.07 13.25 -10.35
C LEU A 416 -17.01 11.91 -9.61
N PHE A 417 -16.51 10.87 -10.29
CA PHE A 417 -16.21 9.58 -9.66
C PHE A 417 -15.19 8.77 -10.47
N ARG A 418 -14.63 7.74 -9.82
CA ARG A 418 -13.88 6.63 -10.41
C ARG A 418 -14.34 5.34 -9.77
N ASP A 419 -14.80 4.40 -10.58
CA ASP A 419 -15.11 3.04 -10.16
C ASP A 419 -14.10 2.09 -10.82
N SER A 420 -13.06 1.70 -10.06
CA SER A 420 -12.01 0.74 -10.46
C SER A 420 -12.19 -0.64 -9.83
N PHE A 421 -13.29 -0.85 -9.10
CA PHE A 421 -13.65 -2.13 -8.48
C PHE A 421 -12.51 -2.73 -7.62
N ASP A 422 -11.69 -1.91 -6.97
CA ASP A 422 -10.57 -2.35 -6.11
C ASP A 422 -11.02 -3.26 -4.95
N LEU A 423 -12.31 -3.14 -4.59
CA LEU A 423 -13.03 -4.01 -3.69
C LEU A 423 -14.04 -4.85 -4.49
N PRO A 424 -14.40 -6.07 -4.04
CA PRO A 424 -15.41 -6.89 -4.69
C PRO A 424 -16.84 -6.35 -4.44
N ALA A 425 -17.07 -5.08 -4.75
CA ALA A 425 -18.31 -4.34 -4.59
C ALA A 425 -18.70 -3.64 -5.91
N LEU A 426 -19.99 -3.35 -6.07
CA LEU A 426 -20.52 -2.70 -7.26
C LEU A 426 -20.64 -1.18 -7.14
N ASP A 427 -20.35 -0.58 -5.98
CA ASP A 427 -20.27 0.88 -5.81
C ASP A 427 -21.40 1.68 -6.49
N GLY A 428 -22.65 1.30 -6.22
CA GLY A 428 -23.85 1.95 -6.78
C GLY A 428 -24.26 1.48 -8.19
N TRP A 429 -23.51 0.56 -8.80
CA TRP A 429 -23.92 -0.17 -10.00
C TRP A 429 -24.90 -1.31 -9.65
N SER A 430 -25.87 -1.54 -10.52
CA SER A 430 -26.80 -2.67 -10.50
C SER A 430 -26.36 -3.73 -11.49
N LYS A 431 -26.44 -5.01 -11.09
CA LYS A 431 -26.28 -6.16 -11.99
C LYS A 431 -27.40 -6.20 -13.03
N ARG A 432 -27.08 -6.66 -14.22
CA ARG A 432 -28.01 -6.90 -15.33
C ARG A 432 -27.76 -8.28 -15.94
N GLU A 433 -28.48 -8.61 -17.01
CA GLU A 433 -28.58 -9.95 -17.58
C GLU A 433 -27.25 -10.54 -18.06
N ARG A 434 -26.26 -9.71 -18.39
CA ARG A 434 -24.92 -10.17 -18.79
C ARG A 434 -23.89 -10.11 -17.67
N PHE A 435 -24.25 -9.65 -16.48
CA PHE A 435 -23.33 -9.68 -15.35
C PHE A 435 -23.10 -11.14 -14.91
N LEU A 436 -21.84 -11.55 -14.87
CA LEU A 436 -21.46 -12.86 -14.37
C LEU A 436 -20.90 -12.77 -12.94
N ALA A 437 -19.84 -11.96 -12.75
CA ALA A 437 -19.14 -11.85 -11.48
C ALA A 437 -18.37 -10.54 -11.36
N ILE A 438 -17.96 -10.22 -10.12
CA ILE A 438 -16.78 -9.38 -9.89
C ILE A 438 -15.62 -10.36 -9.73
N THR A 439 -14.60 -10.28 -10.59
CA THR A 439 -13.53 -11.28 -10.67
C THR A 439 -12.19 -10.63 -10.41
N ASN A 440 -11.32 -11.34 -9.68
CA ASN A 440 -9.94 -10.93 -9.48
C ASN A 440 -8.99 -11.49 -10.57
N LYS A 441 -9.48 -12.33 -11.49
CA LYS A 441 -8.61 -13.02 -12.46
C LYS A 441 -8.00 -12.09 -13.50
N THR A 442 -8.73 -11.06 -13.90
CA THR A 442 -8.37 -10.17 -15.02
C THR A 442 -8.74 -8.75 -14.63
N ALA A 443 -7.79 -7.94 -14.16
CA ALA A 443 -7.98 -6.51 -13.88
C ALA A 443 -7.01 -5.67 -14.72
N SER A 444 -7.33 -4.39 -14.95
CA SER A 444 -6.53 -3.50 -15.81
C SER A 444 -5.34 -2.86 -15.07
N PHE A 445 -5.49 -2.60 -13.77
CA PHE A 445 -4.41 -2.10 -12.91
C PHE A 445 -4.53 -2.58 -11.48
N ASP A 446 -5.76 -2.70 -11.00
CA ASP A 446 -6.07 -2.97 -9.61
C ASP A 446 -6.43 -4.45 -9.41
N LYS A 447 -7.38 -4.74 -8.52
CA LYS A 447 -7.56 -6.09 -7.99
C LYS A 447 -8.73 -6.85 -8.59
N TYR A 448 -9.83 -6.18 -8.91
CA TYR A 448 -10.98 -6.82 -9.53
C TYR A 448 -11.41 -6.08 -10.79
N SER A 449 -12.15 -6.78 -11.63
CA SER A 449 -12.93 -6.21 -12.71
C SER A 449 -14.33 -6.79 -12.69
N ILE A 450 -15.21 -6.20 -13.48
CA ILE A 450 -16.51 -6.77 -13.79
C ILE A 450 -16.34 -7.81 -14.89
N GLN A 451 -16.85 -9.01 -14.71
CA GLN A 451 -16.92 -10.05 -15.73
C GLN A 451 -18.33 -10.12 -16.31
N LEU A 452 -18.40 -10.10 -17.63
CA LEU A 452 -19.61 -10.13 -18.42
C LEU A 452 -19.65 -11.39 -19.28
N GLU A 453 -20.81 -12.03 -19.39
CA GLU A 453 -21.03 -13.20 -20.25
C GLU A 453 -21.55 -12.78 -21.62
N ALA A 454 -20.94 -13.29 -22.68
CA ALA A 454 -21.36 -13.05 -24.05
C ALA A 454 -22.48 -14.02 -24.48
N ALA A 455 -23.35 -13.54 -25.38
CA ALA A 455 -24.38 -14.34 -26.02
C ALA A 455 -24.58 -13.90 -27.47
N ALA A 456 -25.45 -14.59 -28.21
CA ALA A 456 -25.67 -14.35 -29.65
C ALA A 456 -26.09 -12.91 -29.98
N ASP A 457 -26.66 -12.20 -29.01
CA ASP A 457 -27.11 -10.82 -29.08
C ASP A 457 -26.40 -9.93 -28.02
N GLU A 458 -26.44 -8.62 -28.23
CA GLU A 458 -25.91 -7.67 -27.24
C GLU A 458 -26.74 -7.68 -25.95
N GLY A 459 -26.13 -7.30 -24.83
CA GLY A 459 -26.87 -7.15 -23.57
C GLY A 459 -26.14 -6.31 -22.53
N ILE A 460 -26.88 -5.89 -21.51
CA ILE A 460 -26.40 -5.02 -20.44
C ILE A 460 -25.73 -5.88 -19.38
N GLY A 461 -24.47 -5.53 -19.08
CA GLY A 461 -23.71 -6.11 -17.98
C GLY A 461 -24.06 -5.45 -16.66
N ILE A 462 -23.77 -4.15 -16.55
CA ILE A 462 -24.03 -3.36 -15.34
C ILE A 462 -24.62 -2.00 -15.68
N PHE A 463 -25.33 -1.43 -14.72
CA PHE A 463 -26.06 -0.18 -14.87
C PHE A 463 -25.93 0.72 -13.64
N LYS A 464 -25.57 2.00 -13.81
CA LYS A 464 -25.54 3.00 -12.72
C LYS A 464 -26.66 4.03 -12.96
N PRO A 465 -27.75 4.01 -12.18
CA PRO A 465 -28.81 5.01 -12.29
C PRO A 465 -28.42 6.34 -11.64
N ALA A 466 -29.09 7.42 -12.07
CA ALA A 466 -29.21 8.68 -11.33
C ALA A 466 -27.88 9.31 -10.87
N VAL A 467 -26.85 9.25 -11.71
CA VAL A 467 -25.59 9.97 -11.49
C VAL A 467 -25.86 11.46 -11.62
N GLN A 468 -25.74 12.18 -10.49
CA GLN A 468 -26.01 13.61 -10.44
C GLN A 468 -24.96 14.39 -11.25
N VAL A 469 -25.41 15.29 -12.11
CA VAL A 469 -24.58 16.12 -12.99
C VAL A 469 -25.11 17.55 -13.05
N LYS A 470 -24.25 18.48 -13.44
CA LYS A 470 -24.62 19.84 -13.83
C LYS A 470 -24.46 20.03 -15.34
N PRO A 471 -25.15 20.99 -15.96
CA PRO A 471 -24.91 21.35 -17.34
C PRO A 471 -23.44 21.69 -17.61
N GLY A 472 -22.96 21.36 -18.81
CA GLY A 472 -21.59 21.64 -19.24
C GLY A 472 -20.88 20.44 -19.88
N LYS A 473 -19.56 20.57 -20.09
CA LYS A 473 -18.75 19.53 -20.75
C LYS A 473 -18.19 18.50 -19.78
N TYR A 474 -18.23 17.25 -20.21
CA TYR A 474 -17.73 16.10 -19.48
C TYR A 474 -16.84 15.23 -20.36
N ARG A 475 -16.05 14.40 -19.69
CA ARG A 475 -15.28 13.31 -20.25
C ARG A 475 -15.63 12.03 -19.50
N ILE A 476 -15.95 10.98 -20.24
CA ILE A 476 -16.13 9.64 -19.70
C ILE A 476 -15.07 8.71 -20.31
N SER A 477 -14.47 7.87 -19.47
CA SER A 477 -13.59 6.80 -19.91
C SER A 477 -13.92 5.49 -19.20
N PHE A 478 -13.53 4.38 -19.82
CA PHE A 478 -13.55 3.05 -19.21
C PHE A 478 -12.53 2.14 -19.91
N ASP A 479 -12.16 1.08 -19.19
CA ASP A 479 -11.29 0.03 -19.69
C ASP A 479 -12.10 -1.23 -20.00
N ALA A 480 -11.75 -1.91 -21.08
CA ALA A 480 -12.26 -3.25 -21.35
C ALA A 480 -11.23 -4.19 -21.96
N ARG A 481 -11.33 -5.47 -21.61
CA ARG A 481 -10.67 -6.60 -22.28
C ARG A 481 -11.76 -7.62 -22.63
N MET A 482 -11.63 -8.33 -23.74
CA MET A 482 -12.63 -9.34 -24.12
C MET A 482 -12.00 -10.52 -24.84
N ASP A 483 -12.62 -11.68 -24.67
CA ASP A 483 -12.18 -12.91 -25.35
C ASP A 483 -12.33 -12.76 -26.87
N ALA A 484 -11.47 -13.44 -27.62
CA ALA A 484 -11.54 -13.46 -29.07
C ALA A 484 -12.90 -14.03 -29.54
N GLY A 485 -13.72 -13.20 -30.18
CA GLY A 485 -15.07 -13.56 -30.65
C GLY A 485 -16.20 -12.78 -29.98
N VAL A 486 -15.93 -12.01 -28.92
CA VAL A 486 -16.84 -10.94 -28.46
C VAL A 486 -16.67 -9.73 -29.37
N THR A 487 -17.76 -9.13 -29.83
CA THR A 487 -17.71 -8.08 -30.88
C THR A 487 -17.29 -6.70 -30.39
N ASN A 488 -17.65 -6.33 -29.15
CA ASN A 488 -17.25 -5.08 -28.50
C ASN A 488 -17.69 -5.05 -27.03
N VAL A 489 -17.20 -4.05 -26.30
CA VAL A 489 -17.83 -3.55 -25.07
C VAL A 489 -18.14 -2.06 -25.25
N ARG A 490 -19.32 -1.62 -24.81
CA ARG A 490 -19.80 -0.24 -24.96
C ARG A 490 -20.21 0.34 -23.62
N LEU A 491 -19.72 1.54 -23.33
CA LEU A 491 -20.27 2.42 -22.30
C LEU A 491 -21.23 3.41 -22.95
N ARG A 492 -22.50 3.37 -22.55
CA ARG A 492 -23.55 4.29 -22.99
C ARG A 492 -23.96 5.21 -21.84
N VAL A 493 -23.94 6.52 -22.09
CA VAL A 493 -24.48 7.55 -21.19
C VAL A 493 -25.82 8.01 -21.71
N VAL A 494 -26.84 7.98 -20.86
CA VAL A 494 -28.22 8.38 -21.18
C VAL A 494 -28.65 9.50 -20.25
N GLY A 495 -29.28 10.53 -20.81
CA GLY A 495 -29.89 11.64 -20.08
C GLY A 495 -31.32 11.84 -20.55
N GLY A 496 -32.29 11.70 -19.64
CA GLY A 496 -33.70 11.57 -20.02
C GLY A 496 -33.93 10.33 -20.89
N ASP A 497 -34.50 10.53 -22.08
CA ASP A 497 -34.73 9.50 -23.10
C ASP A 497 -33.64 9.46 -24.19
N LYS A 498 -32.61 10.31 -24.09
CA LYS A 498 -31.58 10.48 -25.13
C LYS A 498 -30.25 9.90 -24.72
N THR A 499 -29.58 9.25 -25.67
CA THR A 499 -28.17 8.89 -25.52
C THR A 499 -27.30 10.12 -25.72
N LEU A 500 -26.56 10.52 -24.69
CA LEU A 500 -25.63 11.65 -24.76
C LEU A 500 -24.30 11.23 -25.38
N VAL A 501 -23.80 10.05 -25.04
CA VAL A 501 -22.58 9.50 -25.64
C VAL A 501 -22.56 7.98 -25.62
N ASN A 502 -21.97 7.41 -26.67
CA ASN A 502 -21.56 6.01 -26.75
C ASN A 502 -20.04 5.96 -26.94
N VAL A 503 -19.37 5.22 -26.05
CA VAL A 503 -17.95 4.90 -26.10
C VAL A 503 -17.83 3.40 -26.34
N VAL A 504 -17.14 3.00 -27.40
CA VAL A 504 -17.08 1.60 -27.83
C VAL A 504 -15.62 1.16 -27.87
N ILE A 505 -15.33 0.03 -27.25
CA ILE A 505 -14.05 -0.66 -27.33
C ILE A 505 -14.24 -1.89 -28.23
N PRO A 506 -13.56 -1.95 -29.40
CA PRO A 506 -13.53 -3.13 -30.24
C PRO A 506 -12.57 -4.19 -29.67
N PRO A 507 -12.56 -5.42 -30.23
CA PRO A 507 -11.67 -6.49 -29.78
C PRO A 507 -10.22 -6.16 -30.09
N ALA A 508 -9.30 -6.42 -29.15
CA ALA A 508 -7.88 -6.05 -29.26
C ALA A 508 -6.93 -7.13 -28.73
N GLY A 509 -7.23 -8.40 -29.03
CA GLY A 509 -6.46 -9.54 -28.53
C GLY A 509 -6.52 -9.63 -27.00
N ASP A 510 -5.40 -10.03 -26.39
CA ASP A 510 -5.31 -10.25 -24.94
C ASP A 510 -5.06 -8.99 -24.10
N PHE A 511 -4.98 -7.82 -24.73
CA PHE A 511 -4.70 -6.56 -24.02
C PHE A 511 -5.98 -5.84 -23.60
N TRP A 512 -5.88 -5.14 -22.48
CA TRP A 512 -6.88 -4.13 -22.14
C TRP A 512 -6.83 -2.98 -23.13
N GLN A 513 -7.98 -2.35 -23.35
CA GLN A 513 -8.09 -1.11 -24.09
C GLN A 513 -8.75 -0.09 -23.19
N GLU A 514 -8.29 1.16 -23.29
CA GLU A 514 -8.96 2.32 -22.70
C GLU A 514 -9.68 3.05 -23.83
N ALA A 515 -10.94 3.43 -23.61
CA ALA A 515 -11.63 4.37 -24.48
C ALA A 515 -12.15 5.56 -23.70
N THR A 516 -11.94 6.74 -24.26
CA THR A 516 -12.31 8.03 -23.67
C THR A 516 -13.13 8.83 -24.68
N LYS A 517 -14.17 9.52 -24.22
CA LYS A 517 -14.94 10.46 -25.06
C LYS A 517 -15.45 11.64 -24.27
N GLU A 518 -15.46 12.81 -24.92
CA GLU A 518 -16.06 14.02 -24.37
C GLU A 518 -17.52 14.15 -24.85
N PHE A 519 -18.37 14.72 -23.99
CA PHE A 519 -19.78 14.96 -24.27
C PHE A 519 -20.30 16.15 -23.47
N SER A 520 -21.45 16.70 -23.87
CA SER A 520 -22.10 17.79 -23.14
C SER A 520 -23.35 17.28 -22.43
N VAL A 521 -23.56 17.77 -21.21
CA VAL A 521 -24.82 17.65 -20.47
C VAL A 521 -25.63 18.92 -20.74
N PRO A 522 -26.83 18.80 -21.36
CA PRO A 522 -27.78 19.91 -21.56
C PRO A 522 -28.24 20.61 -20.28
N ASP A 523 -28.75 21.84 -20.43
CA ASP A 523 -29.20 22.70 -19.33
C ASP A 523 -30.40 22.14 -18.55
N ASP A 524 -31.22 21.30 -19.18
CA ASP A 524 -32.42 20.68 -18.62
C ASP A 524 -32.17 19.35 -17.90
N LEU A 525 -30.91 18.88 -17.84
CA LEU A 525 -30.54 17.63 -17.19
C LEU A 525 -29.77 17.85 -15.89
N SER A 526 -30.30 17.30 -14.79
CA SER A 526 -29.63 17.23 -13.49
C SER A 526 -29.05 15.84 -13.17
N GLU A 527 -29.37 14.83 -13.99
CA GLU A 527 -28.89 13.46 -13.79
C GLU A 527 -28.72 12.69 -15.10
N ILE A 528 -27.81 11.70 -15.07
CA ILE A 528 -27.56 10.76 -16.17
C ILE A 528 -27.54 9.32 -15.66
N SER A 529 -27.70 8.39 -16.58
CA SER A 529 -27.57 6.95 -16.34
C SER A 529 -26.48 6.35 -17.21
N LEU A 530 -25.72 5.41 -16.64
CA LEU A 530 -24.61 4.74 -17.31
C LEU A 530 -24.92 3.26 -17.53
N TYR A 531 -24.61 2.75 -18.71
CA TYR A 531 -24.79 1.35 -19.07
C TYR A 531 -23.48 0.80 -19.62
N ILE A 532 -23.03 -0.33 -19.09
CA ILE A 532 -22.00 -1.14 -19.71
C ILE A 532 -22.69 -2.28 -20.44
N ILE A 533 -22.41 -2.38 -21.74
CA ILE A 533 -23.06 -3.30 -22.67
C ILE A 533 -21.97 -4.15 -23.30
N ILE A 534 -22.16 -5.47 -23.29
CA ILE A 534 -21.32 -6.41 -24.04
C ILE A 534 -22.00 -6.70 -25.38
N GLY A 535 -21.22 -6.66 -26.46
CA GLY A 535 -21.69 -7.01 -27.79
C GLY A 535 -21.88 -8.52 -27.96
N ALA A 536 -22.46 -8.91 -29.11
CA ALA A 536 -22.67 -10.32 -29.43
C ALA A 536 -21.36 -11.14 -29.41
N GLY A 537 -21.47 -12.42 -29.07
CA GLY A 537 -20.43 -13.42 -29.01
C GLY A 537 -21.02 -14.84 -28.84
N LYS A 538 -20.16 -15.85 -28.68
CA LYS A 538 -20.63 -17.22 -28.38
C LYS A 538 -20.73 -17.41 -26.87
N THR A 539 -21.69 -18.23 -26.42
CA THR A 539 -21.81 -18.66 -25.03
C THR A 539 -20.49 -19.24 -24.53
N GLY A 540 -20.08 -18.86 -23.32
CA GLY A 540 -18.79 -19.22 -22.72
C GLY A 540 -17.64 -18.26 -23.02
N LEU A 541 -17.83 -17.25 -23.88
CA LEU A 541 -16.91 -16.13 -24.02
C LEU A 541 -17.27 -15.00 -23.05
N HIS A 542 -16.27 -14.24 -22.62
CA HIS A 542 -16.43 -13.19 -21.63
C HIS A 542 -15.83 -11.86 -22.08
N ALA A 543 -16.32 -10.79 -21.45
CA ALA A 543 -15.63 -9.51 -21.42
C ALA A 543 -15.42 -9.04 -19.99
N TYR A 544 -14.43 -8.17 -19.81
CA TYR A 544 -13.98 -7.64 -18.55
C TYR A 544 -14.01 -6.13 -18.63
N VAL A 545 -14.52 -5.45 -17.60
CA VAL A 545 -14.66 -3.99 -17.54
C VAL A 545 -14.11 -3.45 -16.24
N ASP A 546 -13.38 -2.34 -16.33
CA ASP A 546 -12.65 -1.72 -15.23
C ASP A 546 -12.50 -0.18 -15.43
N ASN A 547 -12.06 0.53 -14.40
CA ASN A 547 -11.72 1.96 -14.38
C ASN A 547 -12.73 2.88 -15.09
N ILE A 548 -14.00 2.85 -14.68
CA ILE A 548 -15.00 3.78 -15.23
C ILE A 548 -14.82 5.15 -14.56
N VAL A 549 -14.49 6.18 -15.34
CA VAL A 549 -14.18 7.52 -14.83
C VAL A 549 -15.04 8.57 -15.52
N LEU A 550 -15.75 9.37 -14.73
CA LEU A 550 -16.48 10.56 -15.20
C LEU A 550 -15.84 11.83 -14.64
N THR A 551 -15.48 12.76 -15.52
CA THR A 551 -14.83 14.04 -15.18
C THR A 551 -15.56 15.20 -15.81
N ARG A 552 -15.80 16.29 -15.08
CA ARG A 552 -16.38 17.52 -15.63
C ARG A 552 -15.27 18.47 -16.07
N LEU A 553 -15.23 18.86 -17.34
CA LEU A 553 -14.11 19.60 -17.94
C LEU A 553 -14.18 21.11 -17.73
N GLU A 554 -15.38 21.65 -17.54
CA GLU A 554 -15.63 23.09 -17.37
C GLU A 554 -16.48 23.31 -16.09
N PRO A 555 -16.15 24.29 -15.22
CA PRO A 555 -16.91 24.61 -14.00
C PRO A 555 -18.37 24.99 -14.22
#